data_AF-A0A285TKX3-F1
#
_entry.id   AF-A0A285TKX3-F1
#
_cell.length_a   1.000
_cell.length_b   1.000
_cell.length_c   1.000
_cell.angle_alpha   90.00
_cell.angle_beta   90.00
_cell.angle_gamma   90.00
#
_symmetry.space_group_name_H-M   'P 1'
#
loop_
_entity.id
_entity.type
_entity.pdbx_description
1 polymer ?
#
loop_
_entity_poly.entity_id
_entity_poly.type
_entity_poly.pdbx_seq_one_letter_code
_entity_poly.pdbx_strand_id
1 'polypeptide(L)'
;MRLIRLASLFILVLGIVTMSNGGIGGGAQAQSADASQDLENTLYLDLEAGRVVIKLRPDLAPKHVERIKELTREGFYDGLTFHRVIEGFMAQGGDPKGDGTGGSGQKLPAEFSNEHHVRGTVSMARSANPNSADSQFFIVFADAPHLDGQYTIWGQVVSGMEYVDGLKRGAPWANGRVADPDHIVKMQVAADAQ
;
A
#
# COMPACT_ATOMS: atom_id res chain seq x y z
N MET A 1 37.03 70.50 42.76
CA MET A 1 37.76 70.16 44.00
C MET A 1 38.74 69.02 43.68
N ARG A 2 39.93 68.96 44.30
CA ARG A 2 40.93 67.89 44.03
C ARG A 2 40.75 66.70 45.01
N LEU A 3 41.41 65.59 44.66
CA LEU A 3 41.80 64.38 45.41
C LEU A 3 41.07 63.06 45.03
N ILE A 4 41.68 61.85 45.11
CA ILE A 4 42.99 61.32 44.65
C ILE A 4 43.15 59.84 45.09
N ARG A 5 43.80 58.99 44.25
CA ARG A 5 44.12 57.55 44.46
C ARG A 5 42.87 56.63 44.56
N LEU A 6 42.90 55.31 44.36
CA LEU A 6 43.90 54.29 43.92
C LEU A 6 43.11 53.29 42.99
N ALA A 7 43.62 52.23 42.33
CA ALA A 7 44.89 51.51 42.35
C ALA A 7 45.19 50.74 41.04
N SER A 8 46.28 49.96 41.08
CA SER A 8 46.63 48.70 40.39
C SER A 8 45.51 47.92 39.66
N LEU A 9 45.69 47.14 38.58
CA LEU A 9 46.80 46.70 37.69
C LEU A 9 46.44 45.25 37.28
N PHE A 10 46.21 44.96 36.00
CA PHE A 10 46.35 43.62 35.38
C PHE A 10 46.48 43.84 33.86
N ILE A 11 47.70 43.89 33.33
CA ILE A 11 48.40 42.79 32.63
C ILE A 11 47.67 42.32 31.36
N LEU A 12 48.26 42.65 30.21
CA LEU A 12 47.95 42.09 28.89
C LEU A 12 48.81 40.84 28.66
N VAL A 13 48.22 39.72 28.22
CA VAL A 13 48.95 38.55 27.70
C VAL A 13 48.35 38.15 26.36
N LEU A 14 49.21 38.06 25.33
CA LEU A 14 48.85 37.56 24.01
C LEU A 14 49.07 36.04 23.98
N GLY A 15 47.99 35.26 23.89
CA GLY A 15 48.04 33.79 23.82
C GLY A 15 48.06 33.27 22.39
N ILE A 16 48.92 32.28 22.11
CA ILE A 16 49.13 31.71 20.76
C ILE A 16 48.47 30.32 20.64
N VAL A 17 47.71 30.15 19.56
CA VAL A 17 47.40 28.92 18.79
C VAL A 17 47.44 27.56 19.51
N THR A 18 46.28 26.87 19.52
CA THR A 18 46.17 25.48 19.04
C THR A 18 44.82 25.26 18.34
N MET A 19 44.81 24.53 17.23
CA MET A 19 43.60 23.85 16.74
C MET A 19 43.79 22.35 16.94
N SER A 20 42.81 21.70 17.57
CA SER A 20 42.69 20.24 17.63
C SER A 20 41.21 19.86 17.61
N ASN A 21 40.90 18.67 17.12
CA ASN A 21 39.56 18.29 16.69
C ASN A 21 38.85 17.40 17.73
N GLY A 22 37.55 17.59 17.96
CA GLY A 22 36.75 16.67 18.78
C GLY A 22 35.36 17.17 19.21
N GLY A 23 34.32 16.45 18.79
CA GLY A 23 33.09 16.33 19.60
C GLY A 23 31.77 16.88 19.04
N ILE A 24 31.25 16.27 17.97
CA ILE A 24 29.81 15.96 17.77
C ILE A 24 28.81 17.03 18.26
N GLY A 25 28.54 18.05 17.43
CA GLY A 25 27.27 18.78 17.41
C GLY A 25 26.43 18.29 16.24
N GLY A 26 25.28 17.68 16.51
CA GLY A 26 24.51 16.92 15.50
C GLY A 26 23.91 17.80 14.39
N GLY A 27 24.61 17.90 13.26
CA GLY A 27 24.07 18.46 12.02
C GLY A 27 23.01 17.54 11.40
N ALA A 28 21.79 17.58 11.93
CA ALA A 28 20.64 16.91 11.34
C ALA A 28 20.21 17.62 10.06
N GLN A 29 20.97 17.41 8.98
CA GLN A 29 20.40 17.51 7.63
C GLN A 29 19.27 16.48 7.57
N ALA A 30 18.03 16.95 7.63
CA ALA A 30 16.86 16.11 7.41
C ALA A 30 17.06 15.41 6.05
N GLN A 31 17.09 14.08 6.08
CA GLN A 31 17.31 13.28 4.88
C GLN A 31 16.26 13.69 3.85
N SER A 32 16.72 14.19 2.70
CA SER A 32 15.86 14.46 1.57
C SER A 32 15.10 13.18 1.25
N ALA A 33 13.80 13.17 1.49
CA ALA A 33 12.98 11.98 1.38
C ALA A 33 12.88 11.59 -0.09
N ASP A 34 13.82 10.76 -0.55
CA ASP A 34 13.82 10.10 -1.85
C ASP A 34 12.80 8.95 -1.87
N ALA A 35 11.59 9.28 -1.42
CA ALA A 35 10.36 8.68 -1.89
C ALA A 35 9.98 9.39 -3.20
N SER A 36 10.89 9.36 -4.18
CA SER A 36 10.47 9.34 -5.57
C SER A 36 9.39 8.26 -5.67
N GLN A 37 8.18 8.65 -6.09
CA GLN A 37 7.07 7.72 -6.06
C GLN A 37 7.40 6.55 -6.98
N ASP A 38 7.38 5.34 -6.43
CA ASP A 38 7.49 4.11 -7.22
C ASP A 38 6.17 3.91 -7.96
N LEU A 39 5.98 4.70 -9.02
CA LEU A 39 4.78 4.72 -9.84
C LEU A 39 4.59 3.40 -10.61
N GLU A 40 5.66 2.62 -10.80
CA GLU A 40 5.59 1.26 -11.29
C GLU A 40 4.95 0.32 -10.25
N ASN A 41 5.35 0.42 -8.98
CA ASN A 41 4.76 -0.37 -7.90
C ASN A 41 3.66 0.37 -7.13
N THR A 42 2.98 1.30 -7.80
CA THR A 42 1.77 1.96 -7.33
C THR A 42 0.64 1.74 -8.33
N LEU A 43 -0.53 1.37 -7.83
CA LEU A 43 -1.72 1.05 -8.61
C LEU A 43 -2.86 1.98 -8.20
N TYR A 44 -3.47 2.64 -9.17
CA TYR A 44 -4.71 3.40 -9.00
C TYR A 44 -5.90 2.50 -9.31
N LEU A 45 -6.87 2.49 -8.41
CA LEU A 45 -8.13 1.78 -8.51
C LEU A 45 -9.24 2.83 -8.33
N ASP A 46 -9.83 3.24 -9.44
CA ASP A 46 -10.89 4.26 -9.48
C ASP A 46 -12.26 3.60 -9.31
N LEU A 47 -13.01 4.10 -8.33
CA LEU A 47 -14.41 3.77 -8.05
C LEU A 47 -15.26 5.03 -8.28
N GLU A 48 -16.58 4.91 -8.45
CA GLU A 48 -17.47 6.08 -8.60
C GLU A 48 -17.34 7.07 -7.43
N ALA A 49 -17.05 6.57 -6.23
CA ALA A 49 -16.88 7.38 -5.02
C ALA A 49 -15.52 8.09 -4.93
N GLY A 50 -14.48 7.61 -5.62
CA GLY A 50 -13.12 8.14 -5.55
C GLY A 50 -12.00 7.14 -5.85
N ARG A 51 -10.76 7.62 -5.82
CA ARG A 51 -9.54 6.85 -6.11
C ARG A 51 -8.99 6.15 -4.87
N VAL A 52 -8.88 4.82 -4.94
CA VAL A 52 -8.08 4.00 -4.04
C VAL A 52 -6.65 3.91 -4.59
N VAL A 53 -5.64 4.05 -3.72
CA VAL A 53 -4.22 3.90 -4.09
C VAL A 53 -3.66 2.67 -3.38
N ILE A 54 -3.15 1.72 -4.15
CA ILE A 54 -2.58 0.46 -3.68
C ILE A 54 -1.09 0.45 -3.97
N LYS A 55 -0.26 0.27 -2.94
CA LYS A 55 1.16 -0.05 -3.09
C LYS A 55 1.28 -1.55 -3.41
N LEU A 56 2.00 -1.89 -4.48
CA LEU A 56 2.30 -3.27 -4.86
C LEU A 56 3.47 -3.83 -4.02
N ARG A 57 3.49 -5.15 -3.80
CA ARG A 57 4.48 -5.88 -3.00
C ARG A 57 5.24 -6.94 -3.82
N PRO A 58 6.06 -6.53 -4.82
CA PRO A 58 6.89 -7.47 -5.57
C PRO A 58 8.00 -8.12 -4.72
N ASP A 59 8.24 -7.58 -3.53
CA ASP A 59 9.07 -8.18 -2.48
C ASP A 59 8.43 -9.42 -1.80
N LEU A 60 7.11 -9.59 -1.93
CA LEU A 60 6.37 -10.75 -1.43
C LEU A 60 5.91 -11.68 -2.54
N ALA A 61 5.29 -11.12 -3.59
CA ALA A 61 4.58 -11.85 -4.62
C ALA A 61 4.90 -11.31 -6.02
N PRO A 62 6.15 -11.46 -6.50
CA PRO A 62 6.61 -10.83 -7.74
C PRO A 62 5.79 -11.26 -8.97
N LYS A 63 5.39 -12.54 -9.08
CA LYS A 63 4.63 -13.03 -10.25
C LYS A 63 3.18 -12.57 -10.22
N HIS A 64 2.60 -12.40 -9.04
CA HIS A 64 1.27 -11.82 -8.90
C HIS A 64 1.30 -10.33 -9.22
N VAL A 65 2.31 -9.59 -8.75
CA VAL A 65 2.48 -8.17 -9.12
C VAL A 65 2.69 -8.00 -10.62
N GLU A 66 3.49 -8.86 -11.26
CA GLU A 66 3.66 -8.93 -12.71
C GLU A 66 2.31 -9.14 -13.44
N ARG A 67 1.55 -10.19 -13.07
CA ARG A 67 0.25 -10.51 -13.69
C ARG A 67 -0.83 -9.45 -13.41
N ILE A 68 -0.82 -8.81 -12.25
CA ILE A 68 -1.73 -7.69 -11.94
C ILE A 68 -1.42 -6.49 -12.84
N LYS A 69 -0.13 -6.13 -13.02
CA LYS A 69 0.28 -5.05 -13.94
C LYS A 69 -0.10 -5.37 -15.39
N GLU A 70 0.13 -6.61 -15.83
CA GLU A 70 -0.23 -7.10 -17.17
C GLU A 70 -1.74 -6.92 -17.43
N LEU A 71 -2.59 -7.54 -16.61
CA LEU A 71 -4.05 -7.45 -16.73
C LEU A 71 -4.57 -6.00 -16.61
N THR A 72 -3.95 -5.19 -15.75
CA THR A 72 -4.28 -3.75 -15.64
C THR A 72 -3.95 -3.00 -16.95
N ARG A 73 -2.79 -3.27 -17.55
CA ARG A 73 -2.35 -2.65 -18.82
C ARG A 73 -3.18 -3.12 -20.03
N GLU A 74 -3.74 -4.32 -19.96
CA GLU A 74 -4.74 -4.83 -20.92
C GLU A 74 -6.15 -4.23 -20.71
N GLY A 75 -6.39 -3.48 -19.63
CA GLY A 75 -7.72 -2.95 -19.27
C GLY A 75 -8.69 -4.02 -18.75
N PHE A 76 -8.20 -5.21 -18.39
CA PHE A 76 -9.02 -6.37 -18.00
C PHE A 76 -9.95 -6.09 -16.82
N TYR A 77 -9.53 -5.21 -15.89
CA TYR A 77 -10.26 -4.90 -14.68
C TYR A 77 -11.33 -3.80 -14.85
N ASP A 78 -11.30 -3.05 -15.95
CA ASP A 78 -12.22 -1.93 -16.15
C ASP A 78 -13.67 -2.44 -16.35
N GLY A 79 -14.61 -1.92 -15.57
CA GLY A 79 -15.99 -2.37 -15.51
C GLY A 79 -16.23 -3.64 -14.67
N LEU A 80 -15.20 -4.29 -14.12
CA LEU A 80 -15.39 -5.48 -13.29
C LEU A 80 -15.94 -5.15 -11.90
N THR A 81 -16.67 -6.08 -11.30
CA THR A 81 -17.51 -5.82 -10.12
C THR A 81 -16.95 -6.39 -8.82
N PHE A 82 -17.22 -5.69 -7.71
CA PHE A 82 -17.07 -6.22 -6.35
C PHE A 82 -18.26 -7.13 -6.01
N HIS A 83 -18.35 -8.25 -6.73
CA HIS A 83 -19.46 -9.21 -6.69
C HIS A 83 -19.70 -9.84 -5.30
N ARG A 84 -18.70 -9.82 -4.41
CA ARG A 84 -18.80 -10.36 -3.05
C ARG A 84 -18.15 -9.46 -2.01
N VAL A 85 -18.94 -8.90 -1.11
CA VAL A 85 -18.48 -7.98 -0.05
C VAL A 85 -19.10 -8.39 1.29
N ILE A 86 -18.27 -8.65 2.29
CA ILE A 86 -18.68 -9.04 3.65
C ILE A 86 -18.22 -7.99 4.65
N GLU A 87 -19.19 -7.42 5.38
CA GLU A 87 -18.95 -6.42 6.42
C GLU A 87 -17.94 -6.91 7.46
N GLY A 88 -17.01 -6.02 7.84
CA GLY A 88 -15.94 -6.35 8.79
C GLY A 88 -14.92 -7.41 8.33
N PHE A 89 -15.01 -7.92 7.10
CA PHE A 89 -14.07 -8.92 6.56
C PHE A 89 -13.35 -8.43 5.30
N MET A 90 -13.99 -8.43 4.12
CA MET A 90 -13.35 -8.07 2.86
C MET A 90 -14.31 -7.68 1.74
N ALA A 91 -13.78 -7.02 0.72
CA ALA A 91 -14.40 -6.83 -0.59
C ALA A 91 -13.61 -7.60 -1.67
N GLN A 92 -14.28 -8.51 -2.40
CA GLN A 92 -13.72 -9.37 -3.43
C GLN A 92 -14.22 -8.95 -4.82
N GLY A 93 -13.30 -8.84 -5.78
CA GLY A 93 -13.55 -8.41 -7.15
C GLY A 93 -12.62 -9.11 -8.16
N GLY A 94 -12.50 -8.54 -9.36
CA GLY A 94 -11.61 -9.07 -10.41
C GLY A 94 -12.12 -10.33 -11.15
N ASP A 95 -13.43 -10.59 -11.10
CA ASP A 95 -14.09 -11.66 -11.84
C ASP A 95 -14.79 -11.12 -13.11
N PRO A 96 -14.39 -11.53 -14.33
CA PRO A 96 -15.05 -11.12 -15.58
C PRO A 96 -16.49 -11.64 -15.74
N LYS A 97 -16.99 -12.53 -14.88
CA LYS A 97 -18.41 -12.95 -14.83
C LYS A 97 -19.24 -12.22 -13.77
N GLY A 98 -18.61 -11.61 -12.76
CA GLY A 98 -19.30 -11.06 -11.59
C GLY A 98 -20.11 -12.08 -10.77
N ASP A 99 -19.77 -13.38 -10.81
CA ASP A 99 -20.50 -14.45 -10.11
C ASP A 99 -19.63 -15.30 -9.18
N GLY A 100 -18.32 -15.05 -9.16
CA GLY A 100 -17.28 -15.77 -8.43
C GLY A 100 -16.60 -16.88 -9.23
N THR A 101 -17.07 -17.20 -10.45
CA THR A 101 -16.67 -18.41 -11.21
C THR A 101 -15.79 -18.15 -12.44
N GLY A 102 -15.42 -16.90 -12.73
CA GLY A 102 -14.53 -16.54 -13.83
C GLY A 102 -13.09 -16.22 -13.38
N GLY A 103 -12.29 -15.81 -14.36
CA GLY A 103 -10.90 -15.42 -14.23
C GLY A 103 -10.32 -15.07 -15.61
N SER A 104 -9.08 -14.60 -15.66
CA SER A 104 -8.33 -14.39 -16.91
C SER A 104 -7.95 -15.69 -17.64
N GLY A 105 -8.02 -16.83 -16.95
CA GLY A 105 -7.73 -18.17 -17.51
C GLY A 105 -6.30 -18.64 -17.26
N GLN A 106 -5.39 -17.74 -16.86
CA GLN A 106 -4.04 -18.07 -16.44
C GLN A 106 -3.99 -18.29 -14.92
N LYS A 107 -3.49 -19.45 -14.48
CA LYS A 107 -3.35 -19.76 -13.05
C LYS A 107 -1.95 -19.49 -12.53
N LEU A 108 -1.87 -18.95 -11.33
CA LEU A 108 -0.62 -18.59 -10.66
C LEU A 108 -0.29 -19.58 -9.52
N PRO A 109 0.96 -20.05 -9.41
CA PRO A 109 1.45 -20.75 -8.21
C PRO A 109 1.45 -19.80 -7.01
N ALA A 110 1.14 -20.29 -5.81
CA ALA A 110 1.09 -19.48 -4.60
C ALA A 110 2.44 -18.85 -4.23
N GLU A 111 2.41 -17.61 -3.74
CA GLU A 111 3.57 -16.87 -3.22
C GLU A 111 3.26 -16.43 -1.78
N PHE A 112 3.24 -17.39 -0.86
CA PHE A 112 2.94 -17.14 0.56
C PHE A 112 4.13 -16.52 1.30
N SER A 113 3.84 -15.66 2.26
CA SER A 113 4.83 -14.97 3.10
C SER A 113 4.43 -15.00 4.58
N ASN A 114 5.31 -14.48 5.45
CA ASN A 114 5.05 -14.34 6.89
C ASN A 114 4.35 -13.01 7.26
N GLU A 115 3.88 -12.25 6.27
CA GLU A 115 3.20 -10.97 6.50
C GLU A 115 1.72 -11.19 6.86
N HIS A 116 1.16 -10.29 7.65
CA HIS A 116 -0.20 -10.39 8.18
C HIS A 116 -1.22 -9.69 7.28
N HIS A 117 -2.40 -10.28 7.12
CA HIS A 117 -3.56 -9.62 6.49
C HIS A 117 -4.17 -8.57 7.43
N VAL A 118 -3.51 -7.42 7.55
CA VAL A 118 -4.03 -6.26 8.29
C VAL A 118 -4.99 -5.43 7.43
N ARG A 119 -5.79 -4.55 8.04
CA ARG A 119 -6.72 -3.65 7.31
C ARG A 119 -6.07 -3.00 6.08
N GLY A 120 -6.74 -3.12 4.94
CA GLY A 120 -6.29 -2.61 3.64
C GLY A 120 -5.31 -3.52 2.88
N THR A 121 -4.87 -4.65 3.45
CA THR A 121 -4.06 -5.64 2.70
C THR A 121 -4.85 -6.18 1.52
N VAL A 122 -4.18 -6.29 0.36
CA VAL A 122 -4.74 -6.76 -0.90
C VAL A 122 -4.10 -8.10 -1.27
N SER A 123 -4.94 -9.11 -1.46
CA SER A 123 -4.54 -10.51 -1.52
C SER A 123 -5.36 -11.27 -2.57
N MET A 124 -4.85 -12.40 -3.07
CA MET A 124 -5.47 -13.15 -4.16
C MET A 124 -6.59 -14.07 -3.71
N ALA A 125 -7.74 -14.03 -4.38
CA ALA A 125 -8.74 -15.07 -4.24
C ALA A 125 -8.29 -16.35 -4.98
N ARG A 126 -8.60 -17.51 -4.40
CA ARG A 126 -8.26 -18.84 -4.95
C ARG A 126 -9.31 -19.87 -4.55
N SER A 127 -9.31 -21.01 -5.25
CA SER A 127 -10.06 -22.20 -4.83
C SER A 127 -9.35 -22.96 -3.69
N ALA A 128 -9.82 -24.16 -3.36
CA ALA A 128 -9.17 -25.06 -2.41
C ALA A 128 -7.71 -25.43 -2.80
N ASN A 129 -7.37 -25.43 -4.09
CA ASN A 129 -5.98 -25.60 -4.55
C ASN A 129 -5.19 -24.28 -4.34
N PRO A 130 -4.07 -24.28 -3.60
CA PRO A 130 -3.21 -23.10 -3.44
C PRO A 130 -2.82 -22.44 -4.78
N ASN A 131 -2.48 -23.25 -5.78
CA ASN A 131 -1.99 -22.81 -7.09
C ASN A 131 -3.15 -22.58 -8.09
N SER A 132 -4.21 -21.89 -7.63
CA SER A 132 -5.41 -21.59 -8.45
C SER A 132 -5.85 -20.13 -8.42
N ALA A 133 -5.01 -19.24 -7.87
CA ALA A 133 -5.14 -17.80 -8.07
C ALA A 133 -5.09 -17.46 -9.58
N ASP A 134 -5.75 -16.38 -9.97
CA ASP A 134 -5.96 -15.97 -11.37
C ASP A 134 -6.03 -14.44 -11.42
N SER A 135 -7.17 -13.84 -11.80
CA SER A 135 -7.41 -12.39 -11.76
C SER A 135 -8.16 -11.91 -10.51
N GLN A 136 -8.89 -12.79 -9.81
CA GLN A 136 -9.72 -12.39 -8.67
C GLN A 136 -8.87 -12.03 -7.45
N PHE A 137 -9.19 -10.90 -6.81
CA PHE A 137 -8.50 -10.39 -5.63
C PHE A 137 -9.51 -9.94 -4.57
N PHE A 138 -9.03 -9.71 -3.34
CA PHE A 138 -9.82 -9.08 -2.28
C PHE A 138 -8.98 -8.08 -1.46
N ILE A 139 -9.66 -7.06 -0.92
CA ILE A 139 -9.13 -6.07 0.02
C ILE A 139 -9.79 -6.34 1.39
N VAL A 140 -9.01 -6.49 2.46
CA VAL A 140 -9.57 -6.76 3.81
C VAL A 140 -9.97 -5.46 4.54
N PHE A 141 -11.14 -5.46 5.18
CA PHE A 141 -11.66 -4.31 5.94
C PHE A 141 -11.06 -4.20 7.35
N ALA A 142 -10.65 -5.33 7.92
CA ALA A 142 -10.10 -5.47 9.26
C ALA A 142 -9.08 -6.62 9.26
N ASP A 143 -8.34 -6.76 10.37
CA ASP A 143 -7.28 -7.76 10.48
C ASP A 143 -7.85 -9.18 10.41
N ALA A 144 -7.32 -9.98 9.48
CA ALA A 144 -7.83 -11.29 9.09
C ALA A 144 -6.76 -12.40 9.26
N PRO A 145 -6.20 -12.63 10.47
CA PRO A 145 -5.07 -13.53 10.68
C PRO A 145 -5.35 -15.01 10.37
N HIS A 146 -6.60 -15.38 10.11
CA HIS A 146 -6.98 -16.70 9.62
C HIS A 146 -6.60 -16.94 8.14
N LEU A 147 -6.17 -15.90 7.42
CA LEU A 147 -5.67 -15.95 6.04
C LEU A 147 -4.14 -16.04 5.95
N ASP A 148 -3.43 -15.76 7.05
CA ASP A 148 -1.97 -15.64 7.06
C ASP A 148 -1.29 -16.97 6.70
N GLY A 149 -0.22 -16.89 5.90
CA GLY A 149 0.46 -18.06 5.32
C GLY A 149 -0.39 -18.93 4.38
N GLN A 150 -1.64 -18.54 4.06
CA GLN A 150 -2.58 -19.32 3.24
C GLN A 150 -3.06 -18.60 1.97
N TYR A 151 -2.81 -17.30 1.84
CA TYR A 151 -3.22 -16.47 0.70
C TYR A 151 -2.07 -15.55 0.26
N THR A 152 -1.98 -15.26 -1.04
CA THR A 152 -0.90 -14.46 -1.60
C THR A 152 -1.19 -12.96 -1.44
N ILE A 153 -0.52 -12.32 -0.50
CA ILE A 153 -0.50 -10.85 -0.38
C ILE A 153 0.33 -10.26 -1.51
N TRP A 154 -0.27 -9.39 -2.33
CA TRP A 154 0.40 -8.72 -3.46
C TRP A 154 0.36 -7.20 -3.38
N GLY A 155 -0.43 -6.62 -2.47
CA GLY A 155 -0.51 -5.18 -2.30
C GLY A 155 -1.08 -4.74 -0.95
N GLN A 156 -1.09 -3.42 -0.73
CA GLN A 156 -1.65 -2.77 0.45
C GLN A 156 -2.27 -1.43 0.04
N VAL A 157 -3.51 -1.16 0.44
CA VAL A 157 -4.13 0.16 0.30
C VAL A 157 -3.36 1.16 1.18
N VAL A 158 -2.91 2.26 0.56
CA VAL A 158 -2.17 3.36 1.21
C VAL A 158 -2.92 4.70 1.17
N SER A 159 -4.00 4.81 0.38
CA SER A 159 -4.93 5.94 0.39
C SER A 159 -6.29 5.53 -0.19
N GLY A 160 -7.37 6.22 0.19
CA GLY A 160 -8.72 5.97 -0.33
C GLY A 160 -9.42 4.72 0.21
N MET A 161 -9.01 4.22 1.38
CA MET A 161 -9.65 3.06 2.01
C MET A 161 -11.13 3.32 2.33
N GLU A 162 -11.49 4.57 2.58
CA GLU A 162 -12.86 5.05 2.79
C GLU A 162 -13.79 4.78 1.59
N TYR A 163 -13.26 4.73 0.36
CA TYR A 163 -14.04 4.37 -0.84
C TYR A 163 -14.26 2.85 -0.91
N VAL A 164 -13.30 2.05 -0.43
CA VAL A 164 -13.47 0.59 -0.26
C VAL A 164 -14.49 0.31 0.84
N ASP A 165 -14.40 1.01 1.98
CA ASP A 165 -15.38 0.91 3.08
C ASP A 165 -16.80 1.26 2.61
N GLY A 166 -16.95 2.15 1.63
CA GLY A 166 -18.23 2.54 1.03
C GLY A 166 -18.89 1.50 0.11
N LEU A 167 -18.18 0.45 -0.32
CA LEU A 167 -18.71 -0.57 -1.24
C LEU A 167 -19.96 -1.27 -0.70
N LYS A 168 -21.00 -1.40 -1.54
CA LYS A 168 -22.27 -2.05 -1.21
C LYS A 168 -22.04 -3.45 -0.64
N ARG A 169 -22.54 -3.69 0.57
CA ARG A 169 -22.42 -4.98 1.26
C ARG A 169 -23.36 -6.01 0.64
N GLY A 170 -22.86 -7.24 0.51
CA GLY A 170 -23.67 -8.36 0.07
C GLY A 170 -24.45 -9.01 1.20
N ALA A 171 -25.46 -9.79 0.84
CA ALA A 171 -26.37 -10.40 1.81
C ALA A 171 -25.67 -11.48 2.65
N PRO A 172 -25.76 -11.45 4.00
CA PRO A 172 -25.14 -12.48 4.85
C PRO A 172 -25.64 -13.90 4.54
N TRP A 173 -26.93 -14.06 4.27
CA TRP A 173 -27.53 -15.35 3.88
C TRP A 173 -27.12 -15.84 2.48
N ALA A 174 -26.43 -15.00 1.70
CA ALA A 174 -25.85 -15.32 0.39
C ALA A 174 -24.30 -15.28 0.42
N ASN A 175 -23.67 -15.50 1.58
CA ASN A 175 -22.21 -15.46 1.76
C ASN A 175 -21.57 -14.17 1.23
N GLY A 176 -22.24 -13.03 1.44
CA GLY A 176 -21.77 -11.73 0.99
C GLY A 176 -21.88 -11.47 -0.51
N ARG A 177 -22.63 -12.27 -1.28
CA ARG A 177 -22.96 -11.91 -2.68
C ARG A 177 -23.74 -10.61 -2.72
N VAL A 178 -23.28 -9.65 -3.52
CA VAL A 178 -23.96 -8.37 -3.75
C VAL A 178 -24.98 -8.52 -4.88
N ALA A 179 -26.14 -7.88 -4.76
CA ALA A 179 -27.21 -7.97 -5.75
C ALA A 179 -27.06 -6.93 -6.89
N ASP A 180 -26.57 -5.75 -6.53
CA ASP A 180 -26.22 -4.63 -7.41
C ASP A 180 -24.80 -4.18 -7.02
N PRO A 181 -23.74 -4.86 -7.47
CA PRO A 181 -22.37 -4.58 -7.04
C PRO A 181 -21.84 -3.29 -7.65
N ASP A 182 -21.03 -2.56 -6.88
CA ASP A 182 -20.21 -1.47 -7.42
C ASP A 182 -19.08 -2.02 -8.31
N HIS A 183 -18.62 -1.19 -9.24
CA HIS A 183 -17.65 -1.57 -10.25
C HIS A 183 -16.36 -0.76 -10.18
N ILE A 184 -15.30 -1.35 -10.70
CA ILE A 184 -14.04 -0.69 -11.01
C ILE A 184 -14.30 0.22 -12.20
N VAL A 185 -14.32 1.54 -11.99
CA VAL A 185 -14.44 2.52 -13.08
C VAL A 185 -13.19 2.48 -13.95
N LYS A 186 -12.02 2.36 -13.32
CA LYS A 186 -10.75 2.13 -13.99
C LYS A 186 -9.70 1.51 -13.07
N MET A 187 -8.78 0.72 -13.61
CA MET A 187 -7.55 0.31 -12.93
C MET A 187 -6.33 0.74 -13.76
N GLN A 188 -5.31 1.33 -13.13
CA GLN A 188 -4.08 1.76 -13.82
C GLN A 188 -2.83 1.55 -12.96
N VAL A 189 -1.73 1.13 -13.58
CA VAL A 189 -0.38 1.33 -13.00
C VAL A 189 -0.10 2.82 -13.03
N ALA A 190 0.37 3.40 -11.92
CA ALA A 190 0.49 4.84 -11.78
C ALA A 190 1.53 5.48 -12.72
N ALA A 191 2.49 4.70 -13.21
CA ALA A 191 3.46 5.11 -14.23
C ALA A 191 2.83 5.32 -15.62
N ASP A 192 1.69 4.68 -15.90
CA ASP A 192 0.93 4.79 -17.16
C ASP A 192 -0.27 5.74 -17.04
N ALA A 193 -0.42 6.43 -15.91
CA ALA A 193 -1.47 7.40 -15.68
C ALA A 193 -1.08 8.78 -16.24
N GLN A 194 -2.00 9.40 -16.99
CA GLN A 194 -1.90 10.76 -17.55
C GLN A 194 -2.78 11.73 -16.76
#